data_AF-A0A0L8FQI9-F1
#
_entry.id   AF-A0A0L8FQI9-F1
#
_cell.length_a   1.000
_cell.length_b   1.000
_cell.length_c   1.000
_cell.angle_alpha   90.00
_cell.angle_beta   90.00
_cell.angle_gamma   90.00
#
_symmetry.space_group_name_H-M   'P 1'
#
loop_
_entity.id
_entity.type
_entity.pdbx_description
1 polymer ?
#
loop_
_entity_poly.entity_id
_entity_poly.type
_entity_poly.pdbx_seq_one_letter_code
_entity_poly.pdbx_strand_id
1 'polypeptide(L)'
;MAEARSAVAQPRVDLDEDAKYPSRDVFRVWRRILIKRFFRTRNLIYNGLWPTSAWNLGILMVGLLTLLLAQDSHTSLPSSFLWRLADYLNLPTDLNYGLSELILALIVGVFFFIVQLYFRRYLLRLLLSYRGWMYEMPRSQGLQTKSWGMLVRLVSGHSPLLYNCQQSLPRLPVPALNDTLDKFIKSIIPLYGEDSDKVRDLREQAKKFAQFPGPKLQQILVLKSWWTPNWVTDWWEKYIYLMGRNPLAINSNYYTLDHSVWKPTEKQVVRAAATLHEFMVFKQKLDREEIKPLLIRNTIPICMSQYERLFATTRIPGEEIDTLVHTESSKHIAILRRGLIYKLNMYDIDGKLLSAASLQKQLEWIIDHADQHQSE
;
A
#
# COMPACT_ATOMS: atom_id res chain seq x y z
N MET A 1 -3.10 -1.70 13.55
CA MET A 1 -3.16 -1.78 12.06
C MET A 1 -4.57 -2.08 11.54
N ALA A 2 -5.62 -1.69 12.28
CA ALA A 2 -7.02 -1.75 11.83
C ALA A 2 -7.65 -0.36 11.63
N GLU A 3 -6.88 0.73 11.80
CA GLU A 3 -7.44 2.09 11.94
C GLU A 3 -7.23 3.02 10.75
N ALA A 4 -6.73 2.52 9.61
CA ALA A 4 -6.71 3.34 8.38
C ALA A 4 -8.07 3.32 7.64
N ARG A 5 -9.07 2.59 8.15
CA ARG A 5 -10.40 2.47 7.54
C ARG A 5 -11.51 3.24 8.28
N SER A 6 -11.23 3.85 9.44
CA SER A 6 -12.27 4.47 10.29
C SER A 6 -12.29 6.01 10.31
N ALA A 7 -11.41 6.70 9.58
CA ALA A 7 -11.33 8.17 9.61
C ALA A 7 -11.68 8.86 8.28
N VAL A 8 -12.65 8.31 7.53
CA VAL A 8 -13.27 9.04 6.43
C VAL A 8 -14.69 9.38 6.86
N ALA A 9 -14.89 10.61 7.36
CA ALA A 9 -16.23 11.17 7.42
C ALA A 9 -16.79 11.09 5.99
N GLN A 10 -17.83 10.28 5.79
CA GLN A 10 -18.47 10.17 4.49
C GLN A 10 -19.13 11.51 4.19
N PRO A 11 -18.71 12.28 3.17
CA PRO A 11 -19.51 13.41 2.73
C PRO A 11 -20.86 12.86 2.26
N ARG A 12 -21.95 13.47 2.73
CA ARG A 12 -23.28 13.25 2.14
C ARG A 12 -23.22 13.72 0.69
N VAL A 13 -23.10 12.77 -0.23
CA VAL A 13 -23.32 13.00 -1.64
C VAL A 13 -24.70 12.43 -1.92
N ASP A 14 -25.69 13.29 -2.13
CA ASP A 14 -26.99 12.88 -2.63
C ASP A 14 -26.77 12.26 -4.02
N LEU A 15 -26.96 10.96 -4.11
CA LEU A 15 -26.99 10.23 -5.37
C LEU A 15 -28.44 10.31 -5.85
N ASP A 16 -28.68 10.89 -7.03
CA ASP A 16 -29.99 10.86 -7.70
C ASP A 16 -30.62 9.47 -7.58
N GLU A 17 -31.69 9.36 -6.78
CA GLU A 17 -32.38 8.11 -6.47
C GLU A 17 -33.33 7.64 -7.60
N ASP A 18 -33.44 8.39 -8.70
CA ASP A 18 -34.51 8.21 -9.69
C ASP A 18 -34.16 7.38 -10.94
N ALA A 19 -33.09 6.59 -10.91
CA ALA A 19 -32.83 5.62 -11.97
C ALA A 19 -33.71 4.37 -11.80
N LYS A 20 -34.86 4.30 -12.46
CA LYS A 20 -35.71 3.10 -12.55
C LYS A 20 -34.96 1.97 -13.27
N TYR A 21 -34.45 0.98 -12.53
CA TYR A 21 -33.82 -0.22 -13.08
C TYR A 21 -34.84 -1.35 -13.32
N PRO A 22 -34.92 -1.96 -14.52
CA PRO A 22 -35.78 -3.12 -14.75
C PRO A 22 -35.30 -4.35 -13.95
N SER A 23 -36.24 -5.19 -13.50
CA SER A 23 -36.02 -6.28 -12.53
C SER A 23 -34.98 -7.35 -12.95
N ARG A 24 -34.75 -7.54 -14.25
CA ARG A 24 -33.68 -8.42 -14.78
C ARG A 24 -32.25 -7.89 -14.51
N ASP A 25 -32.10 -6.60 -14.19
CA ASP A 25 -30.81 -5.99 -13.85
C ASP A 25 -30.38 -6.24 -12.40
N VAL A 26 -31.32 -6.51 -11.49
CA VAL A 26 -31.02 -6.66 -10.05
C VAL A 26 -30.06 -7.84 -9.82
N PHE A 27 -30.33 -9.00 -10.43
CA PHE A 27 -29.47 -10.18 -10.28
C PHE A 27 -28.06 -9.94 -10.86
N ARG A 28 -27.98 -9.24 -11.99
CA ARG A 28 -26.70 -8.92 -12.65
C ARG A 28 -25.88 -7.95 -11.79
N VAL A 29 -26.51 -6.92 -11.25
CA VAL A 29 -25.90 -5.97 -10.31
C VAL A 29 -25.44 -6.70 -9.03
N TRP A 30 -26.29 -7.54 -8.45
CA TRP A 30 -25.97 -8.30 -7.24
C TRP A 30 -24.79 -9.24 -7.45
N ARG A 31 -24.77 -10.00 -8.56
CA ARG A 31 -23.65 -10.86 -8.95
C ARG A 31 -22.35 -10.06 -9.07
N ARG A 32 -22.36 -8.89 -9.70
CA ARG A 32 -21.17 -8.02 -9.82
C ARG A 32 -20.67 -7.55 -8.46
N ILE A 33 -21.57 -7.13 -7.57
CA ILE A 33 -21.23 -6.71 -6.20
C ILE A 33 -20.58 -7.88 -5.44
N LEU A 34 -21.17 -9.08 -5.52
CA LEU A 34 -20.61 -10.26 -4.88
C LEU A 34 -19.23 -10.63 -5.42
N ILE A 35 -19.05 -10.64 -6.74
CA ILE A 35 -17.76 -10.93 -7.36
C ILE A 35 -16.71 -9.91 -6.90
N LYS A 36 -17.05 -8.62 -6.88
CA LYS A 36 -16.15 -7.56 -6.40
C LYS A 36 -15.80 -7.76 -4.92
N ARG A 37 -16.79 -8.06 -4.08
CA ARG A 37 -16.58 -8.35 -2.65
C ARG A 37 -15.71 -9.58 -2.44
N PHE A 38 -15.96 -10.66 -3.19
CA PHE A 38 -15.17 -11.88 -3.14
C PHE A 38 -13.69 -11.60 -3.46
N PHE A 39 -13.41 -10.91 -4.57
CA PHE A 39 -12.04 -10.57 -4.94
C PHE A 39 -11.35 -9.67 -3.91
N ARG A 40 -12.08 -8.68 -3.35
CA ARG A 40 -11.55 -7.82 -2.26
C ARG A 40 -11.21 -8.65 -1.02
N THR A 41 -12.12 -9.50 -0.55
CA THR A 41 -11.88 -10.37 0.62
C THR A 41 -10.74 -11.33 0.36
N ARG A 42 -10.71 -11.95 -0.82
CA ARG A 42 -9.64 -12.85 -1.26
C ARG A 42 -8.28 -12.15 -1.23
N ASN A 43 -8.16 -10.95 -1.81
CA ASN A 43 -6.92 -10.19 -1.82
C ASN A 43 -6.50 -9.79 -0.40
N LEU A 44 -7.45 -9.41 0.47
CA LEU A 44 -7.16 -9.13 1.88
C LEU A 44 -6.57 -10.35 2.61
N ILE A 45 -7.10 -11.55 2.33
CA ILE A 45 -6.55 -12.80 2.87
C ILE A 45 -5.14 -13.03 2.31
N TYR A 46 -4.93 -12.93 0.99
CA TYR A 46 -3.60 -13.12 0.40
C TYR A 46 -2.56 -12.13 0.94
N ASN A 47 -2.90 -10.85 1.04
CA ASN A 47 -2.07 -9.83 1.67
C ASN A 47 -1.77 -10.18 3.13
N GLY A 48 -2.77 -10.69 3.85
CA GLY A 48 -2.68 -11.15 5.23
C GLY A 48 -1.89 -12.44 5.43
N LEU A 49 -1.64 -13.24 4.38
CA LEU A 49 -0.87 -14.47 4.45
C LEU A 49 0.56 -14.32 3.92
N TRP A 50 0.88 -13.28 3.16
CA TRP A 50 2.25 -13.10 2.67
C TRP A 50 3.26 -12.88 3.83
N PRO A 51 4.47 -13.49 3.80
CA PRO A 51 5.10 -14.22 2.70
C PRO A 51 4.82 -15.72 2.63
N THR A 52 3.90 -16.24 3.45
CA THR A 52 3.38 -17.61 3.31
C THR A 52 2.16 -17.63 2.37
N SER A 53 1.57 -18.80 2.20
CA SER A 53 0.39 -19.01 1.37
C SER A 53 -0.49 -20.10 1.97
N ALA A 54 -1.75 -20.19 1.53
CA ALA A 54 -2.66 -21.27 1.92
C ALA A 54 -2.08 -22.67 1.57
N TRP A 55 -1.25 -22.76 0.53
CA TRP A 55 -0.54 -23.99 0.19
C TRP A 55 0.46 -24.41 1.28
N ASN A 56 1.15 -23.46 1.92
CA ASN A 56 2.04 -23.78 3.04
C ASN A 56 1.27 -24.38 4.21
N LEU A 57 0.07 -23.87 4.50
CA LEU A 57 -0.82 -24.47 5.50
C LEU A 57 -1.24 -25.87 5.08
N GLY A 58 -1.65 -26.07 3.83
CA GLY A 58 -2.04 -27.40 3.31
C GLY A 58 -0.91 -28.43 3.39
N ILE A 59 0.31 -28.06 3.00
CA ILE A 59 1.49 -28.96 3.09
C ILE A 59 1.78 -29.32 4.54
N LEU A 60 1.72 -28.34 5.45
CA LEU A 60 1.92 -28.57 6.88
C LEU A 60 0.85 -29.52 7.45
N MET A 61 -0.42 -29.31 7.07
CA MET A 61 -1.55 -30.14 7.47
C MET A 61 -1.37 -31.58 7.01
N VAL A 62 -1.03 -31.79 5.74
CA VAL A 62 -0.77 -33.13 5.19
C VAL A 62 0.40 -33.78 5.91
N GLY A 63 1.49 -33.05 6.16
CA GLY A 63 2.64 -33.56 6.90
C GLY A 63 2.28 -34.00 8.33
N LEU A 64 1.52 -33.20 9.05
CA LEU A 64 1.04 -33.53 10.40
C LEU A 64 0.11 -34.76 10.38
N LEU A 65 -0.84 -34.82 9.43
CA LEU A 65 -1.72 -35.97 9.27
C LEU A 65 -0.95 -37.24 8.93
N THR A 66 0.01 -37.17 8.01
CA THR A 66 0.85 -38.33 7.69
C THR A 66 1.66 -38.80 8.89
N LEU A 67 2.11 -37.87 9.75
CA LEU A 67 2.86 -38.22 10.94
C LEU A 67 1.97 -38.87 12.01
N LEU A 68 0.73 -38.39 12.17
CA LEU A 68 -0.26 -39.00 13.06
C LEU A 68 -0.68 -40.39 12.57
N LEU A 69 -0.90 -40.57 11.27
CA LEU A 69 -1.35 -41.83 10.68
C LEU A 69 -0.23 -42.88 10.54
N ALA A 70 1.03 -42.47 10.36
CA ALA A 70 2.15 -43.38 10.14
C ALA A 70 2.77 -43.93 11.44
N GLN A 71 2.42 -43.39 12.61
CA GLN A 71 3.02 -43.78 13.88
C GLN A 71 1.98 -44.39 14.79
N ASP A 72 2.14 -45.68 15.09
CA ASP A 72 1.38 -46.37 16.11
C ASP A 72 1.48 -45.58 17.43
N SER A 73 0.29 -45.27 17.95
CA SER A 73 0.03 -44.39 19.08
C SER A 73 1.08 -44.52 20.19
N HIS A 74 1.75 -43.39 20.48
CA HIS A 74 2.56 -43.08 21.68
C HIS A 74 4.06 -43.41 21.70
N THR A 75 4.67 -44.03 20.67
CA THR A 75 6.06 -44.49 20.80
C THR A 75 7.14 -43.50 20.31
N SER A 76 6.79 -42.54 19.45
CA SER A 76 7.74 -41.54 18.94
C SER A 76 7.61 -40.18 19.67
N LEU A 77 8.74 -39.47 19.83
CA LEU A 77 8.77 -38.14 20.46
C LEU A 77 7.81 -37.12 19.82
N PRO A 78 7.66 -37.03 18.47
CA PRO A 78 6.75 -36.06 17.86
C PRO A 78 5.26 -36.39 18.07
N SER A 79 4.88 -37.66 17.92
CA SER A 79 3.47 -38.09 18.05
C SER A 79 2.97 -37.97 19.49
N SER A 80 3.80 -38.36 20.47
CA SER A 80 3.45 -38.28 21.90
C SER A 80 3.24 -36.84 22.37
N PHE A 81 3.98 -35.86 21.84
CA PHE A 81 3.75 -34.44 22.11
C PHE A 81 2.40 -33.96 21.56
N LEU A 82 2.05 -34.36 20.31
CA LEU A 82 0.77 -33.99 19.69
C LEU A 82 -0.42 -34.53 20.48
N TRP A 83 -0.36 -35.79 20.90
CA TRP A 83 -1.42 -36.41 21.70
C TRP A 83 -1.57 -35.79 23.09
N ARG A 84 -0.46 -35.44 23.78
CA ARG A 84 -0.54 -34.67 25.04
C ARG A 84 -1.22 -33.31 24.87
N LEU A 85 -1.03 -32.70 23.71
CA LEU A 85 -1.67 -31.42 23.37
C LEU A 85 -3.17 -31.62 23.08
N ALA A 86 -3.55 -32.75 22.47
CA ALA A 86 -4.93 -33.18 22.30
C ALA A 86 -5.63 -33.37 23.66
N ASP A 87 -4.95 -34.03 24.61
CA ASP A 87 -5.44 -34.24 25.97
C ASP A 87 -5.66 -32.89 26.69
N TYR A 88 -4.72 -31.94 26.53
CA TYR A 88 -4.87 -30.59 27.10
C TYR A 88 -6.04 -29.81 26.50
N LEU A 89 -6.37 -30.04 25.22
CA LEU A 89 -7.47 -29.39 24.51
C LEU A 89 -8.85 -29.99 24.83
N ASN A 90 -8.92 -31.04 25.66
CA ASN A 90 -10.17 -31.73 26.03
C ASN A 90 -11.02 -32.12 24.81
N LEU A 91 -10.38 -32.65 23.75
CA LEU A 91 -11.12 -33.09 22.57
C LEU A 91 -12.10 -34.22 22.97
N PRO A 92 -13.38 -34.17 22.55
CA PRO A 92 -14.37 -35.16 22.94
C PRO A 92 -13.91 -36.58 22.60
N THR A 93 -13.85 -37.44 23.61
CA THR A 93 -13.44 -38.86 23.49
C THR A 93 -14.43 -39.68 22.65
N ASP A 94 -15.63 -39.16 22.44
CA ASP A 94 -16.73 -39.83 21.72
C ASP A 94 -16.66 -39.61 20.20
N LEU A 95 -15.72 -38.79 19.71
CA LEU A 95 -15.49 -38.59 18.29
C LEU A 95 -14.75 -39.80 17.69
N ASN A 96 -15.07 -40.13 16.43
CA ASN A 96 -14.32 -41.11 15.65
C ASN A 96 -12.82 -40.74 15.65
N TYR A 97 -11.94 -41.73 15.87
CA TYR A 97 -10.49 -41.53 16.02
C TYR A 97 -9.89 -40.67 14.89
N GLY A 98 -10.26 -40.95 13.64
CA GLY A 98 -9.78 -40.17 12.48
C GLY A 98 -10.30 -38.73 12.42
N LEU A 99 -11.48 -38.43 13.00
CA LEU A 99 -11.98 -37.06 13.14
C LEU A 99 -11.18 -36.29 14.19
N SER A 100 -10.84 -36.93 15.31
CA SER A 100 -10.01 -36.33 16.36
C SER A 100 -8.59 -36.02 15.86
N GLU A 101 -7.99 -36.91 15.07
CA GLU A 101 -6.69 -36.67 14.41
C GLU A 101 -6.74 -35.49 13.43
N LEU A 102 -7.82 -35.37 12.66
CA LEU A 102 -8.00 -34.26 11.72
C LEU A 102 -8.13 -32.92 12.44
N ILE A 103 -8.93 -32.88 13.51
CA ILE A 103 -9.10 -31.68 14.33
C ILE A 103 -7.78 -31.29 15.00
N LEU A 104 -7.04 -32.25 15.56
CA LEU A 104 -5.74 -32.02 16.18
C LEU A 104 -4.73 -31.48 15.17
N ALA A 105 -4.62 -32.12 13.99
CA ALA A 105 -3.76 -31.67 12.91
C ALA A 105 -4.13 -30.24 12.48
N LEU A 106 -5.43 -29.91 12.44
CA LEU A 106 -5.92 -28.58 12.07
C LEU A 106 -5.50 -27.52 13.08
N ILE A 107 -5.71 -27.78 14.37
CA ILE A 107 -5.38 -26.83 15.44
C ILE A 107 -3.87 -26.59 15.47
N VAL A 108 -3.08 -27.66 15.52
CA VAL A 108 -1.62 -27.59 15.57
C VAL A 108 -1.05 -26.99 14.28
N GLY A 109 -1.61 -27.37 13.13
CA GLY A 109 -1.22 -26.87 11.83
C GLY A 109 -1.47 -25.37 11.70
N VAL A 110 -2.65 -24.89 12.06
CA VAL A 110 -2.97 -23.45 12.05
C VAL A 110 -2.05 -22.69 13.01
N PHE A 111 -1.82 -23.21 14.22
CA PHE A 111 -0.91 -22.58 15.18
C PHE A 111 0.51 -22.43 14.62
N PHE A 112 1.11 -23.52 14.14
CA PHE A 112 2.47 -23.49 13.60
C PHE A 112 2.56 -22.65 12.33
N PHE A 113 1.53 -22.66 11.49
CA PHE A 113 1.44 -21.79 10.32
C PHE A 113 1.45 -20.31 10.70
N ILE A 114 0.70 -19.90 11.73
CA ILE A 114 0.71 -18.53 12.24
C ILE A 114 2.10 -18.17 12.78
N VAL A 115 2.73 -19.05 13.55
CA VAL A 115 4.11 -18.85 14.05
C VAL A 115 5.08 -18.66 12.89
N GLN A 116 5.04 -19.53 11.88
CA GLN A 116 5.89 -19.45 10.69
C GLN A 116 5.65 -18.15 9.89
N LEU A 117 4.39 -17.74 9.75
CA LEU A 117 4.01 -16.49 9.08
C LEU A 117 4.67 -15.28 9.76
N TYR A 118 4.50 -15.15 11.08
CA TYR A 118 5.08 -14.03 11.83
C TYR A 118 6.61 -14.10 11.87
N PHE A 119 7.18 -15.31 11.99
CA PHE A 119 8.63 -15.51 11.92
C PHE A 119 9.19 -15.00 10.58
N ARG A 120 8.61 -15.41 9.44
CA ARG A 120 9.07 -14.96 8.11
C ARG A 120 8.90 -13.46 7.92
N ARG A 121 7.80 -12.87 8.43
CA ARG A 121 7.60 -11.41 8.39
C ARG A 121 8.66 -10.67 9.17
N TYR A 122 8.94 -11.11 10.39
CA TYR A 122 9.95 -10.48 11.22
C TYR A 122 11.36 -10.63 10.63
N LEU A 123 11.67 -11.82 10.11
CA LEU A 123 12.92 -12.07 9.39
C LEU A 123 13.07 -11.14 8.18
N LEU A 124 12.01 -10.96 7.38
CA LEU A 124 12.02 -9.99 6.27
C LEU A 124 12.22 -8.56 6.75
N ARG A 125 11.54 -8.13 7.83
CA ARG A 125 11.75 -6.78 8.39
C ARG A 125 13.20 -6.57 8.80
N LEU A 126 13.82 -7.55 9.45
CA LEU A 126 15.23 -7.50 9.82
C LEU A 126 16.14 -7.42 8.60
N LEU A 127 15.94 -8.31 7.62
CA LEU A 127 16.72 -8.31 6.39
C LEU A 127 16.58 -6.97 5.65
N LEU A 128 15.35 -6.48 5.46
CA LEU A 128 15.07 -5.22 4.78
C LEU A 128 15.53 -3.97 5.56
N SER A 129 15.88 -4.12 6.85
CA SER A 129 16.49 -3.03 7.64
C SER A 129 17.96 -2.80 7.29
N TYR A 130 18.63 -3.76 6.62
CA TYR A 130 19.99 -3.57 6.12
C TYR A 130 20.00 -2.50 5.01
N ARG A 131 20.94 -1.54 5.14
CA ARG A 131 21.04 -0.35 4.30
C ARG A 131 22.34 -0.21 3.53
N GLY A 132 23.31 -1.09 3.77
CA GLY A 132 24.63 -1.02 3.13
C GLY A 132 24.55 -1.06 1.60
N TRP A 133 23.57 -1.80 1.08
CA TRP A 133 23.29 -1.89 -0.36
C TRP A 133 23.04 -0.52 -1.04
N MET A 134 22.57 0.51 -0.33
CA MET A 134 22.30 1.83 -0.90
C MET A 134 23.59 2.57 -1.30
N TYR A 135 24.70 2.30 -0.60
CA TYR A 135 25.97 2.96 -0.82
C TYR A 135 26.87 2.22 -1.82
N GLU A 136 26.47 1.02 -2.24
CA GLU A 136 27.18 0.24 -3.26
C GLU A 136 26.56 0.45 -4.65
N MET A 137 27.39 0.56 -5.69
CA MET A 137 26.87 0.65 -7.06
C MET A 137 26.25 -0.68 -7.52
N PRO A 138 25.20 -0.68 -8.37
CA PRO A 138 24.51 -1.90 -8.77
C PRO A 138 25.39 -3.00 -9.39
N ARG A 139 26.48 -2.62 -10.09
CA ARG A 139 27.36 -3.56 -10.79
C ARG A 139 28.62 -3.96 -10.00
N SER A 140 28.86 -3.37 -8.83
CA SER A 140 30.08 -3.57 -8.03
C SER A 140 29.74 -3.94 -6.58
N GLN A 141 28.74 -4.80 -6.39
CA GLN A 141 28.26 -5.16 -5.07
C GLN A 141 29.20 -6.14 -4.37
N GLY A 142 29.43 -5.91 -3.08
CA GLY A 142 30.20 -6.81 -2.22
C GLY A 142 29.50 -8.15 -2.00
N LEU A 143 30.27 -9.15 -1.55
CA LEU A 143 29.75 -10.48 -1.20
C LEU A 143 28.62 -10.40 -0.16
N GLN A 144 28.76 -9.52 0.84
CA GLN A 144 27.73 -9.32 1.87
C GLN A 144 26.38 -8.91 1.27
N THR A 145 26.37 -7.89 0.40
CA THR A 145 25.16 -7.38 -0.26
C THR A 145 24.55 -8.42 -1.21
N LYS A 146 25.38 -9.19 -1.92
CA LYS A 146 24.90 -10.28 -2.78
C LYS A 146 24.24 -11.40 -1.98
N SER A 147 24.90 -11.88 -0.93
CA SER A 147 24.37 -12.94 -0.04
C SER A 147 23.10 -12.48 0.66
N TRP A 148 23.08 -11.24 1.17
CA TRP A 148 21.89 -10.64 1.74
C TRP A 148 20.72 -10.59 0.74
N GLY A 149 20.98 -10.13 -0.50
CA GLY A 149 19.95 -10.06 -1.54
C GLY A 149 19.38 -11.43 -1.89
N MET A 150 20.22 -12.47 -1.90
CA MET A 150 19.77 -13.85 -2.08
C MET A 150 18.85 -14.30 -0.94
N LEU A 151 19.22 -14.01 0.31
CA LEU A 151 18.38 -14.31 1.49
C LEU A 151 17.03 -13.59 1.42
N VAL A 152 17.01 -12.31 1.04
CA VAL A 152 15.76 -11.55 0.86
C VAL A 152 14.85 -12.23 -0.17
N ARG A 153 15.40 -12.67 -1.30
CA ARG A 153 14.62 -13.37 -2.36
C ARG A 153 14.07 -14.71 -1.87
N LEU A 154 14.90 -15.51 -1.20
CA LEU A 154 14.48 -16.80 -0.64
C LEU A 154 13.34 -16.65 0.37
N VAL A 155 13.43 -15.67 1.28
CA VAL A 155 12.41 -15.47 2.31
C VAL A 155 11.15 -14.79 1.75
N SER A 156 11.27 -13.94 0.73
CA SER A 156 10.13 -13.22 0.12
C SER A 156 9.22 -14.13 -0.72
N GLY A 157 9.76 -15.20 -1.30
CA GLY A 157 9.01 -16.09 -2.19
C GLY A 157 8.68 -15.47 -3.55
N HIS A 158 7.73 -16.07 -4.27
CA HIS A 158 7.39 -15.68 -5.65
C HIS A 158 6.11 -14.84 -5.75
N SER A 159 6.12 -13.92 -6.73
CA SER A 159 4.95 -13.21 -7.27
C SER A 159 4.01 -12.54 -6.26
N PRO A 160 4.50 -11.58 -5.45
CA PRO A 160 3.63 -10.80 -4.57
C PRO A 160 2.60 -9.97 -5.35
N LEU A 161 1.38 -9.85 -4.81
CA LEU A 161 0.40 -8.84 -5.20
C LEU A 161 0.87 -7.45 -4.76
N LEU A 162 0.21 -6.41 -5.27
CA LEU A 162 0.58 -5.01 -5.06
C LEU A 162 0.88 -4.66 -3.60
N TYR A 163 0.05 -5.11 -2.66
CA TYR A 163 0.15 -4.77 -1.23
C TYR A 163 0.69 -5.89 -0.34
N ASN A 164 1.08 -7.03 -0.90
CA ASN A 164 1.58 -8.17 -0.13
C ASN A 164 2.76 -7.79 0.77
N CYS A 165 3.69 -6.97 0.25
CA CYS A 165 4.92 -6.64 0.97
C CYS A 165 4.72 -5.71 2.18
N GLN A 166 3.59 -4.99 2.27
CA GLN A 166 3.39 -3.90 3.22
C GLN A 166 3.59 -4.33 4.69
N GLN A 167 3.17 -5.54 5.04
CA GLN A 167 3.27 -6.04 6.41
C GLN A 167 4.69 -6.47 6.81
N SER A 168 5.60 -6.68 5.85
CA SER A 168 6.99 -7.05 6.13
C SER A 168 7.98 -5.92 5.88
N LEU A 169 7.52 -4.73 5.48
CA LEU A 169 8.40 -3.57 5.39
C LEU A 169 8.88 -3.15 6.79
N PRO A 170 10.16 -2.74 6.92
CA PRO A 170 10.67 -2.21 8.18
C PRO A 170 10.00 -0.87 8.49
N ARG A 171 9.94 -0.54 9.78
CA ARG A 171 9.51 0.79 10.21
C ARG A 171 10.54 1.83 9.78
N LEU A 172 10.10 3.07 9.57
CA LEU A 172 11.04 4.17 9.39
C LEU A 172 11.82 4.36 10.71
N PRO A 173 13.15 4.20 10.72
CA PRO A 173 13.92 4.36 11.94
C PRO A 173 14.04 5.82 12.33
N VAL A 174 14.29 6.04 13.62
CA VAL A 174 14.64 7.35 14.16
C VAL A 174 16.17 7.44 14.19
N PRO A 175 16.81 8.35 13.44
CA PRO A 175 18.25 8.55 13.50
C PRO A 175 18.70 8.97 14.91
N ALA A 176 19.95 8.69 15.27
CA ALA A 176 20.52 9.18 16.52
C ALA A 176 20.57 10.72 16.52
N LEU A 177 20.33 11.32 17.68
CA LEU A 177 20.29 12.77 17.83
C LEU A 177 21.63 13.41 17.44
N ASN A 178 22.73 12.92 18.01
CA ASN A 178 24.07 13.45 17.74
C ASN A 178 24.47 13.31 16.27
N ASP A 179 24.23 12.14 15.66
CA ASP A 179 24.47 11.94 14.22
C ASP A 179 23.69 12.93 13.36
N THR A 180 22.46 13.26 13.77
CA THR A 180 21.60 14.22 13.06
C THR A 180 22.15 15.64 13.19
N LEU A 181 22.57 16.04 14.40
CA LEU A 181 23.18 17.35 14.65
C LEU A 181 24.51 17.50 13.90
N ASP A 182 25.36 16.48 13.90
CA ASP A 182 26.63 16.50 13.17
C ASP A 182 26.41 16.62 11.66
N LYS A 183 25.47 15.86 11.11
CA LYS A 183 25.09 15.96 9.69
C LYS A 183 24.49 17.31 9.35
N PHE A 184 23.68 17.88 10.25
CA PHE A 184 23.13 19.22 10.10
C PHE A 184 24.27 20.25 10.00
N ILE A 185 25.20 20.29 10.95
CA ILE A 185 26.34 21.21 10.90
C ILE A 185 27.16 21.01 9.63
N LYS A 186 27.49 19.75 9.28
CA LYS A 186 28.23 19.43 8.04
C LYS A 186 27.51 19.94 6.79
N SER A 187 26.18 19.90 6.74
CA SER A 187 25.40 20.39 5.60
C SER A 187 25.39 21.92 5.48
N ILE A 188 25.66 22.63 6.57
CA ILE A 188 25.64 24.09 6.64
C ILE A 188 27.01 24.70 6.30
N ILE A 189 28.11 23.98 6.54
CA ILE A 189 29.48 24.45 6.26
C ILE A 189 29.66 24.98 4.83
N PRO A 190 29.20 24.29 3.76
CA PRO A 190 29.34 24.80 2.39
C PRO A 190 28.61 26.11 2.12
N LEU A 191 27.63 26.50 2.95
CA LEU A 191 26.84 27.73 2.76
C LEU A 191 27.48 28.97 3.42
N TYR A 192 28.20 28.79 4.53
CA TYR A 192 28.73 29.90 5.32
C TYR A 192 30.24 29.88 5.50
N GLY A 193 30.92 28.77 5.17
CA GLY A 193 32.33 28.56 5.48
C GLY A 193 32.53 28.01 6.90
N GLU A 194 33.51 27.13 7.05
CA GLU A 194 33.75 26.37 8.29
C GLU A 194 34.10 27.26 9.50
N ASP A 195 34.87 28.32 9.25
CA ASP A 195 35.37 29.25 10.27
C ASP A 195 34.45 30.46 10.46
N SER A 196 33.27 30.47 9.86
CA SER A 196 32.33 31.57 10.02
C SER A 196 31.75 31.63 11.44
N ASP A 197 31.52 32.86 11.92
CA ASP A 197 30.85 33.09 13.21
C ASP A 197 29.49 32.38 13.28
N LYS A 198 28.78 32.28 12.15
CA LYS A 198 27.47 31.60 12.06
C LYS A 198 27.57 30.09 12.27
N VAL A 199 28.58 29.43 11.70
CA VAL A 199 28.80 27.99 11.95
C VAL A 199 29.24 27.76 13.40
N ARG A 200 30.05 28.65 13.98
CA ARG A 200 30.43 28.59 15.40
C ARG A 200 29.22 28.68 16.32
N ASP A 201 28.34 29.65 16.08
CA ASP A 201 27.09 29.83 16.83
C ASP A 201 26.16 28.60 16.69
N LEU A 202 25.94 28.10 15.47
CA LEU A 202 25.11 26.90 15.26
C LEU A 202 25.70 25.66 15.94
N ARG A 203 27.03 25.50 15.98
CA ARG A 203 27.68 24.42 16.74
C ARG A 203 27.41 24.55 18.24
N GLU A 204 27.43 25.76 18.79
CA GLU A 204 27.09 26.00 20.20
C GLU A 204 25.61 25.70 20.48
N GLN A 205 24.69 26.17 19.63
CA GLN A 205 23.27 25.88 19.75
C GLN A 205 22.98 24.38 19.63
N ALA A 206 23.65 23.67 18.72
CA ALA A 206 23.53 22.22 18.59
C ALA A 206 24.01 21.51 19.87
N LYS A 207 25.11 21.96 20.48
CA LYS A 207 25.57 21.44 21.79
C LYS A 207 24.54 21.67 22.90
N LYS A 208 23.98 22.88 22.99
CA LYS A 208 22.92 23.20 23.97
C LYS A 208 21.70 22.31 23.75
N PHE A 209 21.24 22.17 22.50
CA PHE A 209 20.11 21.31 22.16
C PHE A 209 20.37 19.84 22.49
N ALA A 210 21.58 19.33 22.23
CA ALA A 210 21.99 17.96 22.56
C ALA A 210 21.95 17.68 24.08
N GLN A 211 22.12 18.70 24.91
CA GLN A 211 21.97 18.62 26.36
C GLN A 211 20.49 18.73 26.76
N PHE A 212 19.82 19.79 26.32
CA PHE A 212 18.39 20.02 26.55
C PHE A 212 17.83 21.05 25.55
N PRO A 213 16.64 20.85 24.95
CA PRO A 213 15.66 19.79 25.22
C PRO A 213 15.79 18.52 24.34
N GLY A 214 16.83 18.41 23.51
CA GLY A 214 16.96 17.39 22.47
C GLY A 214 16.74 15.94 22.92
N PRO A 215 17.38 15.45 24.01
CA PRO A 215 17.19 14.09 24.48
C PRO A 215 15.73 13.76 24.84
N LYS A 216 15.01 14.70 25.47
CA LYS A 216 13.59 14.54 25.82
C LYS A 216 12.73 14.43 24.56
N LEU A 217 12.98 15.28 23.56
CA LEU A 217 12.26 15.25 22.29
C LEU A 217 12.55 13.97 21.50
N GLN A 218 13.81 13.52 21.50
CA GLN A 218 14.23 12.27 20.87
C GLN A 218 13.53 11.05 21.50
N GLN A 219 13.40 11.00 22.83
CA GLN A 219 12.68 9.92 23.51
C GLN A 219 11.21 9.86 23.10
N ILE A 220 10.52 11.01 23.06
CA ILE A 220 9.13 11.10 22.60
C ILE A 220 9.02 10.61 21.16
N LEU A 221 9.97 10.99 20.29
CA LEU A 221 9.98 10.57 18.90
C LEU A 221 10.21 9.05 18.74
N VAL A 222 11.13 8.48 19.52
CA VAL A 222 11.36 7.02 19.56
C VAL A 222 10.09 6.30 20.03
N LEU A 223 9.44 6.78 21.08
CA LEU A 223 8.17 6.23 21.54
C LEU A 223 7.11 6.28 20.44
N LYS A 224 6.95 7.42 19.74
CA LYS A 224 6.03 7.54 18.59
C LYS A 224 6.33 6.49 17.52
N SER A 225 7.61 6.25 17.21
CA SER A 225 8.03 5.28 16.20
C SER A 225 7.63 3.83 16.51
N TRP A 226 7.29 3.52 17.77
CA TRP A 226 6.82 2.19 18.14
C TRP A 226 5.36 1.94 17.77
N TRP A 227 4.56 3.00 17.66
CA TRP A 227 3.11 2.95 17.44
C TRP A 227 2.70 3.12 15.98
N THR A 228 3.59 3.60 15.11
CA THR A 228 3.31 3.77 13.67
C THR A 228 4.39 3.13 12.79
N PRO A 229 4.05 2.58 11.62
CA PRO A 229 5.04 2.13 10.63
C PRO A 229 5.98 3.24 10.16
N ASN A 230 5.49 4.47 10.13
CA ASN A 230 6.25 5.64 9.74
C ASN A 230 5.91 6.79 10.70
N TRP A 231 6.90 7.25 11.47
CA TRP A 231 6.71 8.28 12.48
C TRP A 231 6.51 9.68 11.90
N VAL A 232 6.86 9.92 10.63
CA VAL A 232 6.82 11.26 10.02
C VAL A 232 5.60 11.48 9.11
N THR A 233 4.96 10.44 8.59
CA THR A 233 3.93 10.57 7.54
C THR A 233 2.79 11.52 7.90
N ASP A 234 2.21 11.37 9.09
CA ASP A 234 1.10 12.21 9.57
C ASP A 234 1.51 13.68 9.73
N TRP A 235 2.70 13.92 10.28
CA TRP A 235 3.25 15.27 10.42
C TRP A 235 3.64 15.87 9.07
N TRP A 236 4.21 15.09 8.17
CA TRP A 236 4.61 15.52 6.84
C TRP A 236 3.39 15.93 6.02
N GLU A 237 2.36 15.09 5.95
CA GLU A 237 1.11 15.43 5.26
C GLU A 237 0.45 16.68 5.86
N LYS A 238 0.32 16.73 7.19
CA LYS A 238 -0.34 17.84 7.89
C LYS A 238 0.42 19.16 7.76
N TYR A 239 1.67 19.21 8.25
CA TYR A 239 2.39 20.47 8.46
C TYR A 239 3.07 20.99 7.20
N ILE A 240 3.51 20.12 6.29
CA ILE A 240 4.22 20.55 5.08
C ILE A 240 3.25 20.88 3.95
N TYR A 241 2.14 20.15 3.83
CA TYR A 241 1.23 20.33 2.70
C TYR A 241 -0.14 20.87 3.11
N LEU A 242 -0.83 20.21 4.03
CA LEU A 242 -2.24 20.51 4.29
C LEU A 242 -2.45 21.80 5.07
N MET A 243 -1.51 22.21 5.91
CA MET A 243 -1.53 23.52 6.57
C MET A 243 -0.96 24.65 5.70
N GLY A 244 -0.20 24.33 4.65
CA GLY A 244 0.33 25.34 3.73
C GLY A 244 -0.81 26.13 3.08
N ARG A 245 -0.78 27.45 3.22
CA ARG A 245 -1.81 28.37 2.69
C ARG A 245 -1.43 28.99 1.34
N ASN A 246 -0.22 28.71 0.84
CA ASN A 246 0.21 29.18 -0.47
C ASN A 246 -0.58 28.47 -1.59
N PRO A 247 -0.90 29.16 -2.71
CA PRO A 247 -1.57 28.54 -3.85
C PRO A 247 -0.81 27.31 -4.37
N LEU A 248 -1.54 26.21 -4.62
CA LEU A 248 -0.92 24.91 -4.95
C LEU A 248 -0.25 24.88 -6.32
N ALA A 249 -0.81 25.58 -7.32
CA ALA A 249 -0.41 25.46 -8.73
C ALA A 249 1.08 25.72 -8.99
N ILE A 250 1.68 26.64 -8.24
CA ILE A 250 3.10 27.01 -8.37
C ILE A 250 3.93 26.37 -7.26
N ASN A 251 3.40 26.34 -6.04
CA ASN A 251 4.21 26.08 -4.84
C ASN A 251 4.27 24.60 -4.43
N SER A 252 3.38 23.74 -4.97
CA SER A 252 3.29 22.36 -4.52
C SER A 252 2.95 21.34 -5.61
N ASN A 253 2.09 21.70 -6.56
CA ASN A 253 1.71 20.79 -7.64
C ASN A 253 2.90 20.58 -8.59
N TYR A 254 3.10 19.34 -9.00
CA TYR A 254 4.05 18.97 -10.05
C TYR A 254 3.29 18.35 -11.22
N TYR A 255 3.87 18.41 -12.41
CA TYR A 255 3.34 17.78 -13.61
C TYR A 255 4.44 17.05 -14.36
N THR A 256 4.05 16.07 -15.16
CA THR A 256 4.91 15.40 -16.11
C THR A 256 4.31 15.54 -17.49
N LEU A 257 5.17 15.66 -18.51
CA LEU A 257 4.75 15.76 -19.89
C LEU A 257 5.03 14.43 -20.57
N ASP A 258 4.00 13.88 -21.21
CA ASP A 258 4.04 12.59 -21.91
C ASP A 258 4.56 12.68 -23.35
N HIS A 259 4.97 13.87 -23.80
CA HIS A 259 5.30 14.19 -25.20
C HIS A 259 6.76 14.59 -25.41
N SER A 260 7.66 14.35 -24.46
CA SER A 260 9.07 14.70 -24.60
C SER A 260 9.83 13.81 -25.61
N VAL A 261 9.32 12.62 -25.92
CA VAL A 261 10.01 11.65 -26.80
C VAL A 261 9.14 11.14 -27.95
N TRP A 262 7.82 11.05 -27.76
CA TRP A 262 6.92 10.50 -28.78
C TRP A 262 5.51 11.05 -28.66
N LYS A 263 4.86 11.31 -29.81
CA LYS A 263 3.47 11.75 -29.88
C LYS A 263 2.70 10.81 -30.82
N PRO A 264 1.82 9.93 -30.28
CA PRO A 264 1.17 8.89 -31.09
C PRO A 264 0.18 9.43 -32.13
N THR A 265 -0.37 10.62 -31.91
CA THR A 265 -1.31 11.28 -32.83
C THR A 265 -1.37 12.79 -32.58
N GLU A 266 -1.65 13.55 -33.64
CA GLU A 266 -1.91 14.99 -33.60
C GLU A 266 -3.35 15.35 -33.19
N LYS A 267 -4.28 14.38 -33.28
CA LYS A 267 -5.69 14.61 -32.95
C LYS A 267 -5.91 14.56 -31.45
N GLN A 268 -6.15 15.72 -30.83
CA GLN A 268 -6.36 15.87 -29.38
C GLN A 268 -7.41 14.89 -28.84
N VAL A 269 -8.58 14.82 -29.46
CA VAL A 269 -9.71 14.00 -28.99
C VAL A 269 -9.36 12.51 -29.00
N VAL A 270 -8.75 12.04 -30.08
CA VAL A 270 -8.33 10.63 -30.23
C VAL A 270 -7.33 10.27 -29.13
N ARG A 271 -6.35 11.14 -28.90
CA ARG A 271 -5.35 10.94 -27.84
C ARG A 271 -6.00 10.93 -26.46
N ALA A 272 -6.83 11.92 -26.16
CA ALA A 272 -7.51 12.02 -24.86
C ALA A 272 -8.37 10.79 -24.59
N ALA A 273 -9.13 10.32 -25.57
CA ALA A 273 -9.96 9.13 -25.45
C ALA A 273 -9.15 7.86 -25.17
N ALA A 274 -8.04 7.65 -25.90
CA ALA A 274 -7.14 6.52 -25.68
C ALA A 274 -6.46 6.59 -24.30
N THR A 275 -5.92 7.76 -23.93
CA THR A 275 -5.27 7.96 -22.63
C THR A 275 -6.25 7.74 -21.46
N LEU A 276 -7.48 8.26 -21.56
CA LEU A 276 -8.50 8.04 -20.53
C LEU A 276 -8.88 6.56 -20.41
N HIS A 277 -9.00 5.85 -21.53
CA HIS A 277 -9.23 4.41 -21.52
C HIS A 277 -8.11 3.68 -20.78
N GLU A 278 -6.85 3.95 -21.12
CA GLU A 278 -5.68 3.32 -20.48
C GLU A 278 -5.56 3.65 -18.99
N PHE A 279 -5.86 4.89 -18.58
CA PHE A 279 -5.92 5.23 -17.15
C PHE A 279 -6.97 4.42 -16.40
N MET A 280 -8.13 4.17 -17.01
CA MET A 280 -9.17 3.36 -16.40
C MET A 280 -8.82 1.87 -16.38
N VAL A 281 -8.14 1.35 -17.42
CA VAL A 281 -7.57 -0.01 -17.41
C VAL A 281 -6.54 -0.15 -16.29
N PHE A 282 -5.66 0.83 -16.14
CA PHE A 282 -4.69 0.87 -15.05
C PHE A 282 -5.39 0.93 -13.68
N LYS A 283 -6.41 1.79 -13.53
CA LYS A 283 -7.22 1.85 -12.31
C LYS A 283 -7.87 0.51 -11.99
N GLN A 284 -8.39 -0.21 -12.98
CA GLN A 284 -8.98 -1.54 -12.76
C GLN A 284 -7.95 -2.56 -12.25
N LYS A 285 -6.73 -2.56 -12.81
CA LYS A 285 -5.63 -3.41 -12.33
C LYS A 285 -5.21 -3.02 -10.90
N LEU A 286 -5.16 -1.73 -10.62
CA LEU A 286 -4.87 -1.19 -9.28
C LEU A 286 -5.92 -1.63 -8.26
N ASP A 287 -7.20 -1.42 -8.54
CA ASP A 287 -8.32 -1.80 -7.66
C ASP A 287 -8.39 -3.32 -7.41
N ARG A 288 -7.88 -4.13 -8.35
CA ARG A 288 -7.76 -5.58 -8.23
C ARG A 288 -6.42 -6.04 -7.65
N GLU A 289 -5.52 -5.11 -7.34
CA GLU A 289 -4.17 -5.36 -6.83
C GLU A 289 -3.29 -6.22 -7.76
N GLU A 290 -3.59 -6.22 -9.06
CA GLU A 290 -2.92 -7.00 -10.11
C GLU A 290 -1.62 -6.33 -10.62
N ILE A 291 -1.37 -5.09 -10.19
CA ILE A 291 -0.11 -4.40 -10.46
C ILE A 291 0.99 -5.03 -9.60
N LYS A 292 2.11 -5.38 -10.21
CA LYS A 292 3.26 -5.92 -9.48
C LYS A 292 3.82 -4.84 -8.54
N PRO A 293 4.19 -5.20 -7.30
CA PRO A 293 4.85 -4.26 -6.41
C PRO A 293 6.17 -3.80 -7.00
N LEU A 294 6.53 -2.54 -6.74
CA LEU A 294 7.79 -1.99 -7.17
C LEU A 294 8.94 -2.57 -6.34
N LEU A 295 10.00 -2.99 -7.04
CA LEU A 295 11.20 -3.55 -6.43
C LEU A 295 12.43 -2.76 -6.86
N ILE A 296 13.20 -2.25 -5.90
CA ILE A 296 14.53 -1.72 -6.16
C ILE A 296 15.47 -2.92 -6.40
N ARG A 297 16.25 -2.87 -7.49
CA ARG A 297 17.18 -3.94 -7.90
C ARG A 297 16.52 -5.33 -7.96
N ASN A 298 15.23 -5.38 -8.35
CA ASN A 298 14.43 -6.61 -8.39
C ASN A 298 14.43 -7.43 -7.09
N THR A 299 14.67 -6.79 -5.95
CA THR A 299 14.88 -7.49 -4.67
C THR A 299 14.21 -6.78 -3.50
N ILE A 300 14.31 -5.46 -3.43
CA ILE A 300 13.88 -4.68 -2.26
C ILE A 300 12.51 -4.10 -2.56
N PRO A 301 11.43 -4.58 -1.92
CA PRO A 301 10.11 -3.99 -2.09
C PRO A 301 10.06 -2.59 -1.50
N ILE A 302 9.33 -1.70 -2.16
CA ILE A 302 8.99 -0.38 -1.63
C ILE A 302 7.52 -0.33 -1.21
N CYS A 303 7.20 0.62 -0.33
CA CYS A 303 5.83 0.86 0.09
C CYS A 303 4.98 1.30 -1.11
N MET A 304 3.84 0.64 -1.31
CA MET A 304 2.88 0.94 -2.37
C MET A 304 1.67 1.73 -1.87
N SER A 305 1.64 2.21 -0.61
CA SER A 305 0.42 2.79 -0.01
C SER A 305 -0.08 4.04 -0.73
N GLN A 306 0.82 4.81 -1.32
CA GLN A 306 0.48 6.00 -2.09
C GLN A 306 -0.39 5.70 -3.32
N TYR A 307 -0.31 4.48 -3.87
CA TYR A 307 -1.12 4.08 -5.03
C TYR A 307 -2.61 4.07 -4.72
N GLU A 308 -3.01 3.84 -3.45
CA GLU A 308 -4.41 3.89 -3.04
C GLU A 308 -5.06 5.25 -3.36
N ARG A 309 -4.27 6.33 -3.25
CA ARG A 309 -4.76 7.70 -3.42
C ARG A 309 -4.63 8.25 -4.85
N LEU A 310 -4.17 7.45 -5.81
CA LEU A 310 -3.90 7.93 -7.17
C LEU A 310 -5.17 8.34 -7.93
N PHE A 311 -6.28 7.64 -7.71
CA PHE A 311 -7.57 7.94 -8.34
C PHE A 311 -8.62 8.27 -7.29
N ALA A 312 -9.63 9.05 -7.68
CA ALA A 312 -10.79 9.34 -6.86
C ALA A 312 -10.44 10.00 -5.51
N THR A 313 -9.32 10.72 -5.47
CA THR A 313 -8.85 11.50 -4.33
C THR A 313 -8.81 12.96 -4.71
N THR A 314 -9.30 13.83 -3.83
CA THR A 314 -9.18 15.27 -3.98
C THR A 314 -8.80 15.92 -2.65
N ARG A 315 -8.24 17.12 -2.72
CA ARG A 315 -7.97 17.97 -1.56
C ARG A 315 -9.10 18.98 -1.42
N ILE A 316 -9.78 18.97 -0.27
CA ILE A 316 -10.83 19.92 0.06
C ILE A 316 -10.21 21.03 0.92
N PRO A 317 -10.39 22.31 0.54
CA PRO A 317 -9.87 23.42 1.32
C PRO A 317 -10.56 23.50 2.68
N GLY A 318 -9.77 23.74 3.73
CA GLY A 318 -10.25 24.14 5.05
C GLY A 318 -9.64 25.48 5.44
N GLU A 319 -10.16 26.12 6.48
CA GLU A 319 -9.70 27.44 6.93
C GLU A 319 -8.20 27.40 7.33
N GLU A 320 -7.87 26.54 8.29
CA GLU A 320 -6.49 26.35 8.76
C GLU A 320 -5.80 25.15 8.11
N ILE A 321 -6.55 24.07 7.86
CA ILE A 321 -6.02 22.78 7.42
C ILE A 321 -6.93 22.22 6.34
N ASP A 322 -6.34 21.89 5.19
CA ASP A 322 -7.06 21.19 4.13
C ASP A 322 -7.18 19.70 4.44
N THR A 323 -8.15 19.04 3.82
CA THR A 323 -8.39 17.61 4.02
C THR A 323 -8.23 16.84 2.72
N LEU A 324 -7.63 15.66 2.76
CA LEU A 324 -7.63 14.73 1.63
C LEU A 324 -8.84 13.82 1.74
N VAL A 325 -9.68 13.83 0.72
CA VAL A 325 -10.86 12.98 0.61
C VAL A 325 -10.65 11.97 -0.50
N HIS A 326 -10.72 10.69 -0.14
CA HIS A 326 -10.64 9.56 -1.07
C HIS A 326 -11.99 8.83 -1.14
N THR A 327 -12.42 8.48 -2.35
CA THR A 327 -13.70 7.79 -2.61
C THR A 327 -13.47 6.44 -3.29
N GLU A 328 -13.90 5.34 -2.65
CA GLU A 328 -13.64 3.98 -3.14
C GLU A 328 -14.51 3.56 -4.36
N SER A 329 -15.56 4.32 -4.67
CA SER A 329 -16.64 3.88 -5.57
C SER A 329 -16.84 4.75 -6.81
N SER A 330 -15.99 5.76 -7.06
CA SER A 330 -16.19 6.64 -8.22
C SER A 330 -16.08 5.87 -9.54
N LYS A 331 -17.07 6.11 -10.41
CA LYS A 331 -17.20 5.51 -11.76
C LYS A 331 -17.16 6.56 -12.87
N HIS A 332 -16.96 7.82 -12.53
CA HIS A 332 -16.99 8.93 -13.46
C HIS A 332 -15.70 9.76 -13.36
N ILE A 333 -15.48 10.58 -14.38
CA ILE A 333 -14.45 11.61 -14.38
C ILE A 333 -15.11 12.98 -14.51
N ALA A 334 -14.38 14.01 -14.07
CA ALA A 334 -14.70 15.39 -14.39
C ALA A 334 -13.86 15.83 -15.59
N ILE A 335 -14.48 16.47 -16.57
CA ILE A 335 -13.81 17.05 -17.75
C ILE A 335 -14.02 18.56 -17.69
N LEU A 336 -12.93 19.32 -17.80
CA LEU A 336 -12.96 20.77 -17.83
C LEU A 336 -12.66 21.25 -19.25
N ARG A 337 -13.53 22.06 -19.84
CA ARG A 337 -13.30 22.71 -21.13
C ARG A 337 -13.96 24.09 -21.15
N ARG A 338 -13.20 25.13 -21.51
CA ARG A 338 -13.68 26.52 -21.63
C ARG A 338 -14.49 27.00 -20.41
N GLY A 339 -14.04 26.68 -19.20
CA GLY A 339 -14.71 27.07 -17.95
C GLY A 339 -15.88 26.17 -17.53
N LEU A 340 -16.35 25.27 -18.39
CA LEU A 340 -17.43 24.33 -18.09
C LEU A 340 -16.89 23.01 -17.51
N ILE A 341 -17.65 22.41 -16.60
CA ILE A 341 -17.33 21.15 -15.94
C ILE A 341 -18.36 20.09 -16.32
N TYR A 342 -17.90 18.99 -16.92
CA TYR A 342 -18.73 17.87 -17.35
C TYR A 342 -18.46 16.64 -16.50
N LYS A 343 -19.52 15.92 -16.14
CA LYS A 343 -19.44 14.61 -15.49
C LYS A 343 -19.60 13.51 -16.54
N LEU A 344 -18.53 12.77 -16.82
CA LEU A 344 -18.57 11.65 -17.77
C LEU A 344 -18.46 10.32 -17.03
N ASN A 345 -19.50 9.49 -17.11
CA ASN A 345 -19.43 8.11 -16.63
C ASN A 345 -18.49 7.28 -17.50
N MET A 346 -17.53 6.59 -16.88
CA MET A 346 -16.53 5.77 -17.59
C MET A 346 -17.02 4.34 -17.85
N TYR A 347 -18.20 3.98 -17.35
CA TYR A 347 -18.77 2.65 -17.47
C TYR A 347 -20.15 2.75 -18.11
N ASP A 348 -20.48 1.79 -18.96
CA ASP A 348 -21.83 1.65 -19.51
C ASP A 348 -22.83 1.11 -18.46
N ILE A 349 -24.09 0.97 -18.86
CA ILE A 349 -25.16 0.38 -18.04
C ILE A 349 -24.81 -1.06 -17.60
N ASP A 350 -23.97 -1.73 -18.36
CA ASP A 350 -23.44 -3.06 -18.07
C ASP A 350 -22.17 -3.04 -17.22
N GLY A 351 -21.78 -1.88 -16.67
CA GLY A 351 -20.59 -1.76 -15.83
C GLY A 351 -19.31 -2.16 -16.56
N LYS A 352 -19.31 -2.21 -17.89
CA LYS A 352 -18.14 -2.41 -18.72
C LYS A 352 -17.51 -1.05 -18.99
N LEU A 353 -16.18 -1.03 -18.96
CA LEU A 353 -15.41 0.17 -19.29
C LEU A 353 -15.71 0.60 -20.73
N LEU A 354 -15.99 1.88 -20.92
CA LEU A 354 -16.19 2.46 -22.24
C LEU A 354 -14.93 2.28 -23.11
N SER A 355 -15.14 1.91 -24.38
CA SER A 355 -14.05 1.80 -25.36
C SER A 355 -13.48 3.18 -25.69
N ALA A 356 -12.24 3.24 -26.17
CA ALA A 356 -11.65 4.49 -26.65
C ALA A 356 -12.50 5.15 -27.75
N ALA A 357 -13.10 4.38 -28.66
CA ALA A 357 -13.99 4.92 -29.69
C ALA A 357 -15.28 5.53 -29.11
N SER A 358 -15.85 4.90 -28.07
CA SER A 358 -17.01 5.44 -27.36
C SER A 358 -16.66 6.73 -26.63
N LEU A 359 -15.50 6.76 -25.95
CA LEU A 359 -15.00 7.95 -25.27
C LEU A 359 -14.72 9.09 -26.26
N GLN A 360 -14.17 8.80 -27.43
CA GLN A 360 -13.92 9.78 -28.47
C GLN A 360 -15.22 10.51 -28.87
N LYS A 361 -16.30 9.77 -29.14
CA LYS A 361 -17.60 10.36 -29.49
C LYS A 361 -18.17 11.24 -28.37
N GLN A 362 -18.04 10.80 -27.11
CA GLN A 362 -18.47 11.58 -25.95
C GLN A 362 -17.66 12.86 -25.80
N LEU A 363 -16.34 12.79 -26.03
CA LEU A 363 -15.47 13.95 -26.01
C LEU A 363 -15.77 14.91 -27.17
N GLU A 364 -16.00 14.43 -28.40
CA GLU A 364 -16.42 15.25 -29.53
C GLU A 364 -17.70 16.03 -29.21
N TRP A 365 -18.71 15.37 -28.62
CA TRP A 365 -19.93 16.05 -28.18
C TRP A 365 -19.65 17.12 -27.11
N ILE A 366 -18.83 16.82 -26.08
CA ILE A 366 -18.45 17.80 -25.04
C ILE A 366 -17.75 19.01 -25.67
N ILE A 367 -16.92 18.78 -26.68
CA ILE A 367 -16.20 19.82 -27.40
C ILE A 367 -17.16 20.73 -28.14
N ASP A 368 -18.06 20.16 -28.95
CA ASP A 368 -19.04 20.92 -29.72
C ASP A 368 -19.97 21.71 -28.80
N HIS A 369 -20.43 21.09 -27.70
CA HIS A 369 -21.28 21.73 -26.70
C HIS A 369 -20.57 22.90 -26.01
N ALA A 370 -19.33 22.69 -25.54
CA ALA A 370 -18.58 23.74 -24.85
C ALA A 370 -18.26 24.92 -25.77
N ASP A 371 -18.03 24.65 -27.06
CA ASP A 371 -17.67 25.67 -28.03
C ASP A 371 -18.86 26.56 -28.40
N GLN A 372 -20.09 26.03 -28.33
CA GLN A 372 -21.34 26.79 -28.51
C GLN A 372 -21.64 27.73 -27.32
N HIS A 373 -21.23 27.36 -26.09
CA HIS A 373 -21.55 28.10 -24.86
C HIS A 373 -20.44 29.07 -24.42
N GLN A 374 -19.46 29.36 -25.28
CA GLN A 374 -18.39 30.33 -24.98
C GLN A 374 -18.80 31.80 -25.23
N SER A 375 -20.02 32.03 -25.72
CA SER A 375 -20.48 33.35 -26.19
C SER A 375 -21.32 34.13 -25.17
N GLU A 376 -21.52 33.59 -23.98
CA GLU A 376 -22.17 34.23 -22.83
C GLU A 376 -21.14 34.43 -21.72
#